data_AF-A0A965CE57-F1
#
_entry.id   AF-A0A965CE57-F1
#
_cell.length_a   1.000
_cell.length_b   1.000
_cell.length_c   1.000
_cell.angle_alpha   90.00
_cell.angle_beta   90.00
_cell.angle_gamma   90.00
#
_symmetry.space_group_name_H-M   'P 1'
#
loop_
_entity.id
_entity.type
_entity.pdbx_description
1 polymer ?
#
loop_
_entity_poly.entity_id
_entity_poly.type
_entity_poly.pdbx_seq_one_letter_code
_entity_poly.pdbx_strand_id
1 'polypeptide(L)' 'MQVFRHFPQKNAQPCALAIGNFDGLHLGHQALLAKLVETAKAQKIQSAVMTFEPHPREFFTP' A
#
# COMPACT_ATOMS: atom_id res chain seq x y z
N MET A 1 -2.49 12.60 -2.27
CA MET A 1 -2.48 11.13 -2.43
C MET A 1 -3.19 10.79 -3.73
N GLN A 2 -2.65 9.87 -4.52
CA GLN A 2 -3.31 9.34 -5.73
C GLN A 2 -3.86 7.95 -5.40
N VAL A 3 -5.01 7.59 -5.97
CA VAL A 3 -5.65 6.28 -5.80
C VAL A 3 -5.79 5.63 -7.17
N PHE A 4 -5.33 4.39 -7.28
CA PHE A 4 -5.42 3.59 -8.49
C PHE A 4 -6.24 2.34 -8.20
N ARG A 5 -7.26 2.07 -9.01
CA ARG A 5 -8.08 0.85 -8.90
C ARG A 5 -7.54 -0.31 -9.75
N HIS A 6 -6.53 -0.04 -10.56
CA HIS A 6 -5.85 -0.99 -11.44
C HIS A 6 -4.36 -0.65 -11.48
N PHE A 7 -3.53 -1.57 -11.96
CA PHE A 7 -2.12 -1.27 -12.20
C PHE A 7 -1.97 -0.09 -13.18
N PRO A 8 -1.13 0.91 -12.87
CA PRO A 8 -0.89 2.02 -13.79
C PRO A 8 -0.26 1.47 -15.09
N GLN A 9 -0.89 1.75 -16.23
CA GLN A 9 -0.57 1.10 -17.52
C GLN A 9 0.79 1.51 -18.12
N LYS A 10 1.42 2.61 -17.67
CA LYS A 10 2.74 3.09 -18.17
C LYS A 10 3.55 3.79 -17.07
N ASN A 11 4.87 3.67 -17.15
CA ASN A 11 5.88 4.37 -16.32
C ASN A 11 5.73 4.16 -14.80
N ALA A 12 5.81 2.92 -14.34
CA ALA A 12 5.99 2.66 -12.91
C ALA A 12 7.35 3.22 -12.46
N GLN A 13 7.32 4.36 -11.79
CA GLN A 13 8.47 4.89 -11.07
C GLN A 13 8.80 3.94 -9.91
N PRO A 14 10.09 3.78 -9.54
CA PRO A 14 10.45 3.05 -8.34
C PRO A 14 9.68 3.59 -7.13
N CYS A 15 9.16 2.70 -6.29
CA CYS A 15 8.47 3.05 -5.06
C CYS A 15 8.78 2.04 -3.95
N ALA A 16 8.74 2.50 -2.71
CA ALA A 16 8.62 1.63 -1.56
C ALA A 16 7.14 1.28 -1.43
N LEU A 17 6.83 -0.02 -1.38
CA LEU A 17 5.45 -0.53 -1.40
C LEU A 17 5.16 -1.32 -0.12
N ALA A 18 4.06 -0.98 0.56
CA ALA A 18 3.46 -1.84 1.57
C ALA A 18 2.20 -2.51 1.01
N ILE A 19 2.04 -3.81 1.25
CA ILE A 19 0.92 -4.61 0.74
C ILE A 19 0.18 -5.23 1.92
N GLY A 20 -1.14 -5.09 1.96
CA GLY A 20 -1.97 -5.63 3.04
C GLY A 20 -3.41 -5.15 2.96
N ASN A 21 -4.30 -5.69 3.80
CA ASN A 21 -5.71 -5.28 3.85
C ASN A 21 -5.88 -3.88 4.49
N PHE A 22 -5.02 -3.54 5.45
CA PHE A 22 -5.04 -2.26 6.18
C PHE A 22 -6.39 -1.93 6.84
N ASP A 23 -7.22 -2.93 7.14
CA ASP A 23 -8.46 -2.76 7.86
C ASP A 23 -8.20 -2.30 9.30
N GLY A 24 -8.95 -1.30 9.75
CA GLY A 24 -8.86 -0.74 11.10
C GLY A 24 -7.60 0.07 11.44
N LEU A 25 -6.57 0.14 10.58
CA LEU A 25 -5.35 0.95 10.76
C LEU A 25 -4.78 0.98 12.19
N HIS A 26 -4.75 -0.18 12.85
CA HIS A 26 -4.24 -0.34 14.21
C HIS A 26 -2.74 -0.04 14.31
N LEU A 27 -2.18 -0.06 15.53
CA LEU A 27 -0.78 0.32 15.81
C LEU A 27 0.25 -0.42 14.95
N GLY A 28 0.04 -1.70 14.66
CA GLY A 28 0.89 -2.45 13.73
C GLY A 28 0.93 -1.86 12.31
N HIS A 29 -0.23 -1.49 11.75
CA HIS A 29 -0.29 -0.82 10.44
C HIS A 29 0.36 0.56 10.49
N GLN A 30 0.17 1.32 11.56
CA GLN A 30 0.80 2.64 11.72
C GLN A 30 2.32 2.54 11.76
N ALA A 31 2.87 1.57 12.49
CA ALA A 31 4.31 1.31 12.54
C ALA A 31 4.86 0.92 11.16
N LEU A 32 4.15 0.05 10.43
CA LEU A 32 4.51 -0.33 9.06
C LEU A 32 4.52 0.87 8.10
N LEU A 33 3.48 1.70 8.14
CA LEU A 33 3.37 2.89 7.30
C LEU A 33 4.43 3.95 7.64
N ALA A 34 4.76 4.11 8.92
CA ALA A 34 5.86 4.98 9.34
C ALA A 34 7.19 4.51 8.73
N LYS A 35 7.48 3.19 8.81
CA LYS A 35 8.69 2.61 8.23
C LYS A 35 8.73 2.72 6.70
N LEU A 36 7.59 2.55 6.04
CA LEU A 36 7.43 2.73 4.61
C LEU A 36 7.85 4.15 4.18
N VAL A 37 7.31 5.17 4.85
CA VAL A 37 7.61 6.59 4.54
C VAL A 37 9.07 6.91 4.80
N GLU A 38 9.65 6.42 5.90
CA GLU A 38 11.08 6.58 6.21
C GLU A 38 11.95 5.99 5.09
N THR A 39 11.63 4.76 4.65
CA THR A 39 12.37 4.03 3.62
C THR A 39 12.29 4.75 2.26
N ALA A 40 11.10 5.19 1.87
CA ALA A 40 10.88 5.94 0.64
C ALA A 40 11.68 7.25 0.61
N LYS A 41 11.69 7.99 1.73
CA LYS A 41 12.48 9.22 1.89
C LYS A 41 13.98 8.96 1.77
N ALA A 42 14.50 7.94 2.47
CA ALA A 42 15.92 7.60 2.43
C ALA A 42 16.40 7.23 1.02
N GLN A 43 15.55 6.56 0.25
CA GLN A 43 15.85 6.13 -1.13
C GLN A 43 15.45 7.16 -2.20
N LYS A 44 14.86 8.30 -1.82
CA LYS A 44 14.33 9.33 -2.74
C LYS A 44 13.34 8.79 -3.77
N ILE A 45 12.48 7.86 -3.34
CA ILE A 45 11.42 7.25 -4.16
C ILE A 45 10.04 7.53 -3.54
N GLN A 46 8.97 7.24 -4.28
CA GLN A 46 7.62 7.39 -3.74
C GLN A 46 7.27 6.28 -2.74
N SER A 47 6.44 6.58 -1.75
CA SER A 47 5.79 5.56 -0.91
C SER A 47 4.41 5.24 -1.48
N ALA A 48 4.07 3.95 -1.59
CA ALA A 48 2.76 3.49 -2.05
C ALA A 48 2.21 2.38 -1.14
N VAL A 49 0.89 2.26 -1.13
CA VAL A 49 0.16 1.18 -0.45
C VAL A 49 -0.66 0.45 -1.50
N MET A 50 -0.61 -0.89 -1.47
CA MET A 50 -1.51 -1.76 -2.21
C MET A 50 -2.42 -2.47 -1.21
N THR A 51 -3.72 -2.30 -1.43
CA THR A 51 -4.78 -2.98 -0.68
C THR A 51 -5.74 -3.67 -1.63
N PHE A 52 -6.70 -4.39 -1.09
CA PHE A 52 -7.59 -5.29 -1.81
C PHE A 52 -9.03 -4.81 -1.68
N GLU A 53 -9.75 -4.81 -2.79
CA GLU A 53 -11.19 -4.56 -2.86
C GLU A 53 -11.78 -5.52 -3.91
N PRO A 54 -12.71 -6.42 -3.55
CA PRO A 54 -13.26 -6.67 -2.20
C PRO A 54 -12.23 -7.25 -1.23
N HIS A 55 -12.54 -7.26 0.07
CA HIS A 55 -11.64 -7.84 1.07
C HIS A 55 -11.40 -9.32 0.74
N PRO A 56 -10.18 -9.88 0.84
CA PRO A 56 -9.90 -11.25 0.39
C PRO A 56 -10.82 -12.29 1.06
N ARG A 57 -11.17 -12.07 2.33
CA ARG A 57 -12.14 -12.91 3.04
C ARG A 57 -13.54 -12.89 2.42
N GLU A 58 -14.02 -11.73 1.98
CA GLU A 58 -15.33 -11.61 1.29
C GLU A 58 -15.28 -12.32 -0.07
N PHE A 59 -14.14 -12.24 -0.76
CA PHE A 59 -13.97 -12.88 -2.06
C PHE A 59 -13.96 -14.41 -1.97
N PHE A 60 -13.25 -14.98 -0.99
CA PHE A 60 -13.11 -16.43 -0.84
C PHE A 60 -14.18 -17.08 0.04
N THR A 61 -14.96 -16.29 0.78
CA THR A 61 -16.04 -16.78 1.64
C THR A 61 -17.24 -15.82 1.55
N PRO A 62 -17.97 -15.86 0.42
CA PRO A 62 -19.08 -14.94 0.14
C PRO A 62 -20.30 -15.18 1.03
#